data_AF-A0A0F9HJC8-F1
#
_entry.id   AF-A0A0F9HJC8-F1
#
_cell.length_a   1.000
_cell.length_b   1.000
_cell.length_c   1.000
_cell.angle_alpha   90.00
_cell.angle_beta   90.00
_cell.angle_gamma   90.00
#
_symmetry.space_group_name_H-M   'P 1'
#
loop_
_entity.id
_entity.type
_entity.pdbx_description
1 polymer ?
#
loop_
_entity_poly.entity_id
_entity_poly.type
_entity_poly.pdbx_seq_one_letter_code
_entity_poly.pdbx_strand_id
1 'polypeptide(L)'
;MAIQLKKNNNTPGRNDPCQCGSGLRVKICHGDQQKIAVCNRVANEKMAQLIKAEQVKKIIETQKQECDVCGHTGQSAEGICRCQFVTDEEYRANVAEEKYNESKQNQDYVDEDNERENA
;
A
#
# COMPACT_ATOMS: atom_id res chain seq x y z
N MET A 1 20.10 33.95 -15.26
CA MET A 1 20.40 34.77 -14.07
C MET A 1 20.01 33.96 -12.83
N ALA A 2 20.97 33.67 -11.95
CA ALA A 2 20.68 32.93 -10.71
C ALA A 2 20.12 33.91 -9.66
N ILE A 3 18.87 33.72 -9.25
CA ILE A 3 18.26 34.50 -8.17
C ILE A 3 18.88 34.01 -6.86
N GLN A 4 19.86 34.75 -6.34
CA GLN A 4 20.38 34.53 -5.00
C GLN A 4 19.35 35.01 -3.98
N LEU A 5 18.65 34.08 -3.34
CA LEU A 5 17.79 34.35 -2.19
C LEU A 5 18.67 34.86 -1.05
N LYS A 6 18.60 36.16 -0.75
CA LYS A 6 19.24 36.76 0.42
C LYS A 6 18.66 36.10 1.67
N LYS A 7 19.49 35.38 2.43
CA LYS A 7 19.14 34.91 3.78
C LYS A 7 19.00 36.14 4.67
N ASN A 8 17.79 36.43 5.10
CA ASN A 8 17.53 37.45 6.11
C ASN A 8 18.09 36.92 7.44
N ASN A 9 19.31 37.33 7.81
CA ASN A 9 20.07 36.85 8.98
C ASN A 9 19.52 37.34 10.34
N ASN A 10 18.19 37.31 10.54
CA ASN A 10 17.57 37.70 11.81
C ASN A 10 17.08 36.48 12.61
N THR A 11 17.74 35.33 12.43
CA THR A 11 17.53 34.17 13.28
C THR A 11 18.28 34.39 14.59
N PRO A 12 17.59 34.45 15.74
CA PRO A 12 18.21 34.65 17.04
C PRO A 12 19.20 33.50 17.29
N GLY A 13 20.36 33.85 17.83
CA GLY A 13 21.39 32.89 18.20
C GLY A 13 20.89 31.93 19.29
N ARG A 14 21.59 30.81 19.45
CA ARG A 14 21.19 29.74 20.38
C ARG A 14 20.97 30.21 21.83
N ASN A 15 21.69 31.25 22.27
CA ASN A 15 21.60 31.82 23.62
C ASN A 15 20.69 33.06 23.71
N ASP A 16 20.20 33.57 22.59
CA ASP A 16 19.34 34.75 22.56
C ASP A 16 17.93 34.41 23.07
N PRO A 17 17.16 35.41 23.54
CA PRO A 17 15.77 35.22 23.88
C PRO A 17 14.99 34.73 22.66
N CYS A 18 14.11 33.75 22.90
CA CYS A 18 13.29 33.18 21.84
C CYS A 18 12.18 34.17 21.43
N GLN A 19 12.00 34.33 20.12
CA GLN A 19 11.04 35.27 19.53
C GLN A 19 9.55 34.88 19.74
N CYS A 20 9.27 33.71 20.32
CA CYS A 20 7.90 33.29 20.63
C CYS A 20 7.29 33.97 21.87
N GLY A 21 8.02 34.87 22.54
CA GLY A 21 7.52 35.59 23.72
C GLY A 21 7.52 34.79 25.02
N SER A 22 8.08 33.58 25.03
CA SER A 22 8.15 32.74 26.23
C SER A 22 9.10 33.24 27.33
N GLY A 23 9.95 34.24 27.02
CA GLY A 23 11.05 34.68 27.90
C GLY A 23 12.19 33.68 28.02
N LEU A 24 12.10 32.51 27.37
CA LEU A 24 13.13 31.47 27.38
C LEU A 24 14.18 31.71 26.29
N ARG A 25 15.40 31.19 26.49
CA ARG A 25 16.44 31.19 25.43
C ARG A 25 16.08 30.21 24.31
N VAL A 26 16.55 30.47 23.09
CA VAL A 26 16.29 29.60 21.92
C VAL A 26 16.61 28.13 22.22
N LYS A 27 17.78 27.83 22.81
CA LYS A 27 18.22 26.44 23.11
C LYS A 27 17.30 25.60 24.01
N ILE A 28 16.45 26.23 24.82
CA ILE A 28 15.51 25.57 25.73
C ILE A 28 14.04 25.74 25.27
N CYS A 29 13.83 26.41 24.14
CA CYS A 29 12.52 26.67 23.55
C CYS A 29 12.47 26.01 22.16
N HIS A 30 12.45 26.80 21.08
CA HIS A 30 12.38 26.29 19.71
C HIS A 30 13.66 25.64 19.19
N GLY A 31 14.78 25.72 19.92
CA GLY A 31 16.03 25.04 19.62
C GLY A 31 16.24 23.74 20.41
N ASP A 32 15.31 23.38 21.29
CA ASP A 32 15.35 22.15 22.08
C ASP A 32 14.92 20.96 21.21
N GLN A 33 15.84 20.04 20.95
CA GLN A 33 15.61 18.89 20.06
C GLN A 33 14.52 17.94 20.57
N GLN A 34 14.39 17.77 21.90
CA GLN A 34 13.35 16.91 22.45
C GLN A 34 11.97 17.53 22.23
N LYS A 35 11.84 18.85 22.46
CA LYS A 35 10.57 19.57 22.21
C LYS A 35 10.21 19.59 20.74
N ILE A 36 11.19 19.78 19.85
CA ILE A 36 10.99 19.72 18.40
C ILE A 36 10.48 18.32 18.00
N ALA A 37 11.10 17.25 18.50
CA ALA A 37 10.68 15.88 18.19
C ALA A 37 9.22 15.62 18.64
N VAL A 38 8.85 16.04 19.84
CA VAL A 38 7.47 15.93 20.35
C VAL A 38 6.51 16.76 19.50
N CYS A 39 6.86 17.99 19.17
CA CYS A 39 6.04 18.88 18.35
C CYS A 39 5.81 18.28 16.95
N ASN A 40 6.87 17.79 16.30
CA ASN A 40 6.78 17.15 14.98
C ASN A 40 5.85 15.94 15.01
N ARG A 41 5.93 15.10 16.04
CA ARG A 41 5.03 13.96 16.20
C ARG A 41 3.56 14.40 16.27
N VAL A 42 3.23 15.32 17.17
CA VAL A 42 1.86 15.83 17.34
C VAL A 42 1.36 16.53 16.08
N ALA A 43 2.21 17.34 15.44
CA ALA A 43 1.88 18.02 14.20
C ALA A 43 1.58 17.03 13.07
N ASN A 44 2.39 15.99 12.92
CA ASN A 44 2.18 14.95 11.90
C ASN A 44 0.90 14.15 12.17
N GLU A 45 0.65 13.75 13.41
CA GLU A 45 -0.59 13.06 13.80
C GLU A 45 -1.81 13.92 13.48
N LYS A 46 -1.79 15.20 13.85
CA LYS A 46 -2.91 16.11 13.58
C LYS A 46 -3.09 16.39 12.09
N MET A 47 -2.00 16.57 11.37
CA MET A 47 -2.03 16.78 9.92
C MET A 47 -2.63 15.56 9.21
N ALA A 48 -2.25 14.34 9.60
CA ALA A 48 -2.82 13.11 9.03
C ALA A 48 -4.33 13.04 9.25
N GLN A 49 -4.84 13.44 10.42
CA GLN A 49 -6.28 13.52 10.67
C GLN A 49 -6.97 14.54 9.75
N LEU A 50 -6.39 15.73 9.59
CA LEU A 50 -6.93 16.78 8.72
C LEU A 50 -6.95 16.33 7.25
N ILE A 51 -5.89 15.68 6.78
CA ILE A 51 -5.83 15.12 5.42
C ILE A 51 -6.93 14.08 5.21
N LYS A 52 -7.12 13.15 6.15
CA LYS A 52 -8.20 12.14 6.08
C LYS A 52 -9.58 12.79 5.99
N ALA A 53 -9.83 13.80 6.82
CA ALA A 53 -11.10 14.55 6.79
C ALA A 53 -11.31 15.22 5.42
N GLU A 54 -10.25 15.74 4.81
CA GLU A 54 -10.32 16.39 3.50
C GLU A 54 -10.49 15.40 2.34
N GLN A 55 -9.90 14.19 2.45
CA GLN A 55 -10.11 13.09 1.49
C GLN A 55 -11.57 12.64 1.46
N VAL A 56 -12.21 12.51 2.63
CA VAL A 56 -13.64 12.17 2.74
C VAL A 56 -14.51 13.23 2.05
N LYS A 57 -14.25 14.52 2.28
CA LYS A 57 -15.00 15.61 1.63
C LYS A 57 -14.90 15.56 0.11
N LYS A 58 -13.74 15.14 -0.42
CA LYS A 58 -13.49 15.10 -1.86
C LYS A 58 -13.90 13.79 -2.52
N ILE A 59 -14.48 12.84 -1.78
CA ILE A 59 -14.73 11.45 -2.25
C ILE A 59 -13.44 10.88 -2.88
N ILE A 60 -12.28 11.22 -2.31
CA ILE A 60 -11.02 10.59 -2.68
C ILE A 60 -11.00 9.29 -1.88
N GLU A 61 -11.76 8.33 -2.40
CA GLU A 61 -11.70 6.97 -1.92
C GLU A 61 -10.32 6.44 -2.31
N THR A 62 -9.45 6.25 -1.32
CA THR A 62 -8.16 5.58 -1.56
C THR A 62 -8.47 4.11 -1.85
N GLN A 63 -8.91 3.84 -3.08
CA GLN A 63 -9.16 2.49 -3.56
C GLN A 63 -7.82 1.81 -3.77
N LYS A 64 -7.33 1.14 -2.72
CA LYS A 64 -6.64 -0.13 -2.94
C LYS A 64 -7.73 -1.19 -2.98
N GLN A 65 -8.36 -1.36 -4.13
CA GLN A 65 -9.18 -2.55 -4.35
C GLN A 65 -8.23 -3.75 -4.34
N GLU A 66 -8.40 -4.60 -3.35
CA GLU A 66 -7.83 -5.94 -3.32
C GLU A 66 -8.59 -6.78 -4.34
N CYS A 67 -7.86 -7.58 -5.11
CA CYS A 67 -8.53 -8.51 -6.01
C CYS A 67 -9.12 -9.68 -5.21
N ASP A 68 -10.44 -9.88 -5.28
CA ASP A 68 -11.14 -10.97 -4.59
C ASP A 68 -10.69 -12.39 -5.02
N VAL A 69 -10.01 -12.51 -6.17
CA VAL A 69 -9.55 -13.80 -6.71
C VAL A 69 -8.13 -14.14 -6.24
N CYS A 70 -7.23 -13.16 -6.16
CA CYS A 70 -5.81 -13.42 -5.90
C CYS A 70 -5.22 -12.66 -4.71
N GLY A 71 -5.99 -11.81 -4.03
CA GLY A 71 -5.58 -11.06 -2.84
C GLY A 71 -4.47 -10.02 -3.08
N HIS A 72 -4.05 -9.77 -4.32
CA HIS A 72 -2.97 -8.82 -4.62
C HIS A 72 -3.50 -7.38 -4.71
N THR A 73 -2.85 -6.45 -3.99
CA THR A 73 -3.06 -5.01 -4.15
C THR A 73 -2.23 -4.48 -5.32
N GLY A 74 -2.72 -4.63 -6.55
CA GLY A 74 -2.00 -4.23 -7.76
C GLY A 74 -2.53 -2.93 -8.38
N GLN A 75 -1.76 -1.84 -8.28
CA GLN A 75 -1.91 -0.69 -9.16
C GLN A 75 -1.12 -0.97 -10.44
N SER A 76 -1.76 -1.54 -11.47
CA SER A 76 -1.23 -1.42 -12.84
C SER A 76 -1.74 -0.12 -13.45
N ALA A 77 -0.96 0.52 -14.32
CA ALA A 77 -1.32 1.76 -15.00
C ALA A 77 -2.59 1.64 -15.89
N GLU A 78 -3.06 0.41 -16.13
CA GLU A 78 -4.27 0.09 -16.88
C GLU A 78 -5.40 -0.46 -16.01
N GLY A 79 -5.20 -0.57 -14.69
CA GLY A 79 -6.27 -0.90 -13.73
C GLY A 79 -6.85 -2.32 -13.81
N ILE A 80 -6.25 -3.25 -14.57
CA ILE A 80 -6.82 -4.59 -14.77
C ILE A 80 -5.89 -5.68 -14.22
N CYS A 81 -6.42 -6.51 -13.30
CA CYS A 81 -5.78 -7.75 -12.88
C CYS A 81 -5.92 -8.81 -13.98
N ARG A 82 -4.80 -9.43 -14.37
CA ARG A 82 -4.75 -10.52 -15.37
C ARG A 82 -5.57 -11.77 -14.98
N CYS A 83 -5.98 -11.86 -13.72
CA CYS A 83 -6.82 -12.92 -13.19
C CYS A 83 -8.30 -12.88 -13.66
N GLN A 84 -8.73 -11.82 -14.35
CA GLN A 84 -10.10 -11.64 -14.85
C GLN A 84 -10.33 -12.06 -16.31
N PHE A 85 -9.31 -12.58 -17.02
CA PHE A 85 -9.43 -13.05 -18.40
C PHE A 85 -9.15 -14.54 -18.52
N VAL A 86 -9.99 -15.37 -17.90
CA VAL A 86 -10.25 -16.68 -18.50
C VAL A 86 -11.50 -16.46 -19.33
N THR A 87 -11.36 -16.42 -20.65
CA THR A 87 -12.55 -16.33 -21.52
C THR A 87 -13.45 -17.54 -21.26
N ASP A 88 -14.78 -17.42 -21.45
CA ASP A 88 -15.71 -18.55 -21.26
C ASP A 88 -15.29 -19.81 -22.04
N GLU A 89 -14.56 -19.61 -23.15
CA GLU A 89 -14.01 -20.67 -23.99
C GLU A 89 -12.80 -21.37 -23.33
N GLU A 90 -11.87 -20.61 -22.76
CA GLU A 90 -10.74 -21.16 -21.98
C GLU A 90 -11.23 -21.86 -20.70
N TYR A 91 -12.26 -21.33 -20.02
CA TYR A 91 -12.84 -21.99 -18.86
C TYR A 91 -13.49 -23.33 -19.23
N ARG A 92 -14.23 -23.37 -20.35
CA ARG A 92 -14.82 -24.62 -20.86
C ARG A 92 -13.74 -25.62 -21.29
N ALA A 93 -12.66 -25.17 -21.89
CA ALA A 93 -11.54 -26.01 -22.29
C ALA A 93 -10.85 -26.64 -21.06
N ASN A 94 -10.57 -25.83 -20.03
CA ASN A 94 -9.94 -26.31 -18.80
C ASN A 94 -10.84 -27.33 -18.05
N VAL A 95 -12.14 -27.06 -17.95
CA VAL A 95 -13.10 -28.00 -17.33
C VAL A 95 -13.23 -29.30 -18.14
N ALA A 96 -13.14 -29.23 -19.47
CA ALA A 96 -13.15 -30.42 -20.32
C ALA A 96 -11.87 -31.26 -20.13
N GLU A 97 -10.72 -30.62 -19.99
CA GLU A 97 -9.43 -31.28 -19.76
C GLU A 97 -9.36 -31.96 -18.39
N GLU A 98 -9.89 -31.31 -17.34
CA GLU A 98 -10.00 -31.92 -16.00
C GLU A 98 -10.87 -33.19 -16.01
N LYS A 99 -12.04 -33.15 -16.67
CA LYS A 99 -12.91 -34.32 -16.80
C LYS A 99 -12.28 -35.45 -17.60
N TYR A 100 -11.54 -35.11 -18.66
CA TYR A 100 -10.80 -36.10 -19.44
C TYR A 100 -9.72 -36.76 -18.58
N ASN A 101 -8.92 -35.97 -17.86
CA ASN A 101 -7.87 -36.49 -16.98
C ASN A 101 -8.43 -37.36 -15.84
N GLU A 102 -9.55 -36.97 -15.23
CA GLU A 102 -10.23 -37.76 -14.19
C GLU A 102 -10.78 -39.09 -14.74
N SER A 103 -11.34 -39.09 -15.96
CA SER A 103 -11.79 -40.33 -16.61
C SER A 103 -10.65 -41.28 -16.94
N LYS A 104 -9.51 -40.75 -17.41
CA LYS A 104 -8.31 -41.54 -17.71
C LYS A 104 -7.70 -42.14 -16.45
N GLN A 105 -7.60 -41.35 -15.38
CA GLN A 105 -7.06 -41.81 -14.10
C GLN A 105 -7.94 -42.90 -13.46
N ASN A 106 -9.25 -42.84 -13.64
CA ASN A 106 -10.16 -43.91 -13.22
C ASN A 106 -10.03 -45.16 -14.09
N GLN A 107 -9.75 -45.02 -15.38
CA GLN A 107 -9.60 -46.17 -16.29
C GLN A 107 -8.28 -46.92 -16.06
N ASP A 108 -7.18 -46.19 -15.82
CA ASP A 108 -5.89 -46.77 -15.45
C ASP A 108 -5.98 -47.58 -14.12
N TYR A 109 -6.87 -47.16 -13.19
CA TYR A 109 -7.13 -47.89 -11.94
C TYR A 109 -7.88 -49.21 -12.15
N VAL A 110 -8.79 -49.28 -13.13
CA VAL A 110 -9.58 -50.51 -13.40
C VAL A 110 -8.72 -51.56 -14.13
N ASP A 111 -7.78 -51.13 -14.96
CA ASP A 111 -6.89 -52.03 -15.69
C ASP A 111 -5.85 -52.69 -14.76
N GLU A 112 -5.31 -51.98 -13.76
CA GLU A 112 -4.38 -52.54 -12.76
C GLU A 112 -5.00 -53.64 -11.87
N ASP A 113 -6.28 -53.50 -11.51
CA ASP A 113 -6.98 -54.51 -10.68
C ASP A 113 -7.31 -55.78 -11.47
N ASN A 114 -7.59 -55.66 -12.77
CA ASN A 114 -7.92 -56.79 -13.64
C ASN A 114 -6.68 -57.64 -14.03
N GLU A 115 -5.48 -57.02 -14.04
CA GLU A 115 -4.21 -57.72 -14.19
C GLU A 115 -3.79 -58.50 -12.92
N ARG A 116 -4.23 -58.04 -11.73
CA ARG A 116 -3.99 -58.75 -10.46
C ARG A 116 -4.87 -59.98 -10.27
N GLU A 117 -6.08 -59.99 -10.80
CA GLU A 117 -7.00 -61.14 -10.67
C GLU A 117 -6.73 -62.25 -11.70
N ASN A 118 -5.96 -61.98 -12.77
CA ASN A 118 -5.64 -62.94 -13.83
C ASN A 118 -4.15 -63.39 -13.88
N ALA A 119 -3.35 -63.05 -12.86
CA ALA A 119 -1.94 -63.45 -12.72
C ALA A 119 -1.72 -64.64 -11.78
#